data_AF-A0A0F5VNC6-F1
#
_entry.id   AF-A0A0F5VNC6-F1
#
_cell.length_a   1.000
_cell.length_b   1.000
_cell.length_c   1.000
_cell.angle_alpha   90.00
_cell.angle_beta   90.00
_cell.angle_gamma   90.00
#
_symmetry.space_group_name_H-M   'P 1'
#
loop_
_entity.id
_entity.type
_entity.pdbx_description
1 polymer ?
#
loop_
_entity_poly.entity_id
_entity_poly.type
_entity_poly.pdbx_seq_one_letter_code
_entity_poly.pdbx_strand_id
1 'polypeptide(L)'
;MAVIDFSLTSFPDNAAWHLQISGGLENATMGSLLLLVNERNAITATAFENAGKPRPIDRVVLSAVYADAARIMIEHALANDDFIDDSDFSEGSLGATMMSLFNRLFPEQLITDIRLRQRQSPALFASDLQAAVKIFEVS
;
A
#
# COMPACT_ATOMS: atom_id res chain seq x y z
N MET A 1 10.49 -6.87 1.46
CA MET A 1 9.49 -7.77 2.06
C MET A 1 10.21 -8.78 2.92
N ALA A 2 9.64 -9.17 4.06
CA ALA A 2 10.12 -10.28 4.86
C ALA A 2 8.95 -11.21 5.23
N VAL A 3 9.24 -12.51 5.35
CA VAL A 3 8.30 -13.52 5.85
C VAL A 3 8.72 -13.86 7.28
N ILE A 4 7.82 -13.73 8.25
CA ILE A 4 8.12 -13.92 9.68
C ILE A 4 6.93 -14.55 10.41
N ASP A 5 7.18 -15.19 11.56
CA ASP A 5 6.14 -15.67 12.47
C ASP A 5 5.59 -14.53 13.34
N PHE A 6 4.33 -14.13 13.12
CA PHE A 6 3.72 -13.05 13.90
C PHE A 6 3.50 -13.43 15.37
N SER A 7 3.41 -14.71 15.72
CA SER A 7 3.31 -15.17 17.12
C SER A 7 4.58 -14.91 17.94
N LEU A 8 5.69 -14.56 17.27
CA LEU A 8 6.94 -14.13 17.90
C LEU A 8 7.10 -12.60 17.90
N THR A 9 6.04 -11.85 17.58
CA THR A 9 6.04 -10.38 17.48
C THR A 9 4.90 -9.77 18.32
N SER A 10 4.70 -8.45 18.21
CA SER A 10 3.53 -7.76 18.78
C SER A 10 2.31 -7.73 17.85
N PHE A 11 2.42 -8.27 16.63
CA PHE A 11 1.30 -8.30 15.68
C PHE A 11 0.32 -9.44 16.03
N PRO A 12 -0.98 -9.32 15.72
CA PRO A 12 -1.93 -10.40 15.96
C PRO A 12 -1.54 -11.68 15.21
N ASP A 13 -1.51 -12.81 15.92
CA ASP A 13 -1.07 -14.13 15.40
C ASP A 13 -1.76 -14.55 14.09
N ASN A 14 -3.01 -14.14 13.92
CA ASN A 14 -3.86 -14.51 12.78
C ASN A 14 -3.90 -13.44 11.67
N ALA A 15 -3.22 -12.30 11.83
CA ALA A 15 -3.10 -11.32 10.76
C ALA A 15 -2.26 -11.90 9.62
N ALA A 16 -2.65 -11.63 8.37
CA ALA A 16 -2.00 -12.23 7.21
C ALA A 16 -0.74 -11.46 6.77
N TRP A 17 -0.74 -10.14 6.90
CA TRP A 17 0.39 -9.27 6.59
C TRP A 17 0.33 -7.99 7.44
N HIS A 18 1.41 -7.23 7.40
CA HIS A 18 1.51 -5.88 7.94
C HIS A 18 2.40 -5.04 7.03
N LEU A 19 1.93 -3.84 6.65
CA LEU A 19 2.77 -2.86 5.95
C LEU A 19 3.26 -1.82 6.96
N GLN A 20 4.56 -1.79 7.19
CA GLN A 20 5.21 -0.78 7.99
C GLN A 20 5.71 0.35 7.10
N ILE A 21 5.34 1.58 7.46
CA ILE A 21 5.87 2.81 6.86
C ILE A 21 6.66 3.56 7.95
N SER A 22 7.93 3.84 7.71
CA SER A 22 8.83 4.49 8.68
C SER A 22 9.56 5.68 8.06
N GLY A 23 9.80 6.72 8.86
CA GLY A 23 10.45 7.95 8.41
C GLY A 23 9.48 8.95 7.77
N GLY A 24 10.03 10.00 7.17
CA GLY A 24 9.30 11.01 6.43
C GLY A 24 9.34 10.76 4.91
N LEU A 25 8.67 11.64 4.16
CA LEU A 25 8.57 11.52 2.70
C LEU A 25 9.93 11.65 2.00
N GLU A 26 10.90 12.35 2.59
CA GLU A 26 12.27 12.50 2.04
C GLU A 26 13.16 11.26 2.27
N ASN A 27 12.75 10.33 3.13
CA ASN A 27 13.55 9.14 3.41
C ASN A 27 13.54 8.18 2.21
N ALA A 28 14.63 7.42 2.04
CA ALA A 28 14.74 6.43 0.98
C ALA A 28 13.68 5.32 1.11
N THR A 29 12.92 5.08 0.04
CA THR A 29 11.79 4.12 0.03
C THR A 29 12.20 2.74 0.51
N MET A 30 13.37 2.27 0.07
CA MET A 30 13.84 0.90 0.33
C MET A 30 14.03 0.60 1.83
N GLY A 31 14.28 1.62 2.65
CA GLY A 31 14.33 1.49 4.11
C GLY A 31 13.07 1.93 4.85
N SER A 32 12.17 2.63 4.15
CA SER A 32 10.96 3.22 4.72
C SER A 32 9.70 2.40 4.53
N LEU A 33 9.68 1.45 3.58
CA LEU A 33 8.56 0.53 3.36
C LEU A 33 8.99 -0.91 3.60
N LEU A 34 8.33 -1.56 4.57
CA LEU A 34 8.54 -2.97 4.85
C LEU A 34 7.19 -3.70 4.89
N LEU A 35 6.93 -4.50 3.87
CA LEU A 35 5.87 -5.50 3.89
C LEU A 35 6.34 -6.75 4.65
N LEU A 36 5.66 -7.04 5.75
CA LEU A 36 5.82 -8.25 6.55
C LEU A 36 4.68 -9.21 6.22
N VAL A 37 5.01 -10.45 5.87
CA VAL A 37 4.04 -11.52 5.58
C VAL A 37 4.11 -12.54 6.71
N ASN A 38 2.96 -12.89 7.28
CA ASN A 38 2.90 -13.86 8.36
C ASN A 38 3.03 -15.28 7.81
N GLU A 39 4.08 -16.00 8.19
CA GLU A 39 4.32 -17.39 7.74
C GLU A 39 3.22 -18.36 8.20
N ARG A 40 2.54 -18.07 9.32
CA ARG A 40 1.44 -18.90 9.82
C ARG A 40 0.18 -18.79 8.95
N ASN A 41 0.05 -17.73 8.16
CA ASN A 41 -1.01 -17.62 7.16
C ASN A 41 -0.55 -18.27 5.85
N ALA A 42 -0.69 -19.60 5.76
CA ALA A 42 -0.19 -20.38 4.63
C ALA A 42 -0.71 -19.90 3.26
N ILE A 43 -1.95 -19.39 3.19
CA ILE A 43 -2.53 -18.85 1.94
C ILE A 43 -1.71 -17.65 1.46
N THR A 44 -1.41 -16.71 2.35
CA THR A 44 -0.67 -15.49 2.02
C THR A 44 0.81 -15.79 1.78
N ALA A 45 1.44 -16.57 2.66
CA ALA A 45 2.85 -16.97 2.52
C ALA A 45 3.09 -17.69 1.18
N THR A 46 2.26 -18.69 0.84
CA THR A 46 2.38 -19.43 -0.42
C THR A 46 2.17 -18.53 -1.64
N ALA A 47 1.26 -17.54 -1.56
CA ALA A 47 1.04 -16.60 -2.67
C ALA A 47 2.29 -15.76 -2.95
N PHE A 48 3.00 -15.32 -1.91
CA PHE A 48 4.26 -14.60 -2.04
C PHE A 48 5.43 -15.48 -2.48
N GLU A 49 5.51 -16.74 -2.03
CA GLU A 49 6.48 -17.71 -2.54
C GLU A 49 6.30 -17.96 -4.04
N ASN A 50 5.05 -18.02 -4.51
CA ASN A 50 4.72 -18.25 -5.92
C ASN A 50 4.66 -16.97 -6.76
N ALA A 51 5.07 -15.80 -6.24
CA ALA A 51 4.88 -14.52 -6.91
C ALA A 51 5.54 -14.44 -8.31
N GLY A 52 6.60 -15.21 -8.56
CA GLY A 52 7.23 -15.31 -9.89
C GLY A 52 6.41 -16.10 -10.93
N LYS A 53 5.50 -16.99 -10.50
CA LYS A 53 4.58 -17.74 -11.36
C LYS A 53 3.28 -18.07 -10.60
N PRO A 54 2.43 -17.06 -10.34
CA PRO A 54 1.31 -17.21 -9.44
C PRO A 54 0.19 -18.06 -10.04
N ARG A 55 -0.36 -18.98 -9.24
CA ARG A 55 -1.60 -19.70 -9.54
C ARG A 55 -2.78 -18.72 -9.49
N PRO A 56 -3.98 -19.08 -10.01
CA PRO A 56 -5.14 -18.19 -9.98
C PRO A 56 -5.46 -17.66 -8.57
N ILE A 57 -5.40 -18.52 -7.54
CA ILE A 57 -5.62 -18.09 -6.15
C ILE A 57 -4.53 -17.15 -5.64
N ASP A 58 -3.26 -17.40 -6.01
CA ASP A 58 -2.14 -16.55 -5.61
C ASP A 58 -2.30 -15.14 -6.20
N ARG A 59 -2.79 -15.03 -7.44
CA ARG A 59 -3.09 -13.72 -8.07
C ARG A 59 -4.14 -12.94 -7.28
N VAL A 60 -5.21 -13.61 -6.85
CA VAL A 60 -6.26 -13.00 -6.04
C VAL A 60 -5.69 -12.48 -4.71
N VAL A 61 -4.90 -13.30 -4.02
CA VAL A 61 -4.26 -12.93 -2.75
C VAL A 61 -3.29 -11.77 -2.93
N LEU A 62 -2.40 -11.84 -3.92
CA LEU A 62 -1.45 -10.77 -4.23
C LEU A 62 -2.18 -9.47 -4.60
N SER A 63 -3.30 -9.54 -5.33
CA SER A 63 -4.12 -8.36 -5.64
C SER A 63 -4.72 -7.73 -4.39
N ALA A 64 -5.16 -8.53 -3.42
CA ALA A 64 -5.71 -8.04 -2.17
C ALA A 64 -4.63 -7.36 -1.31
N VAL A 65 -3.43 -7.95 -1.25
CA VAL A 65 -2.30 -7.36 -0.50
C VAL A 65 -1.83 -6.07 -1.17
N TYR A 66 -1.74 -6.04 -2.50
CA TYR A 66 -1.44 -4.82 -3.24
C TYR A 66 -2.47 -3.72 -2.99
N ALA A 67 -3.76 -4.06 -3.04
CA ALA A 67 -4.85 -3.12 -2.80
C ALA A 67 -4.76 -2.50 -1.39
N ASP A 68 -4.53 -3.33 -0.37
CA ASP A 68 -4.40 -2.84 1.01
C ASP A 68 -3.10 -2.04 1.21
N ALA A 69 -1.98 -2.48 0.66
CA ALA A 69 -0.72 -1.74 0.71
C ALA A 69 -0.84 -0.36 0.05
N ALA A 70 -1.46 -0.30 -1.14
CA ALA A 70 -1.73 0.95 -1.84
C ALA A 70 -2.63 1.87 -1.01
N ARG A 71 -3.67 1.32 -0.38
CA ARG A 71 -4.56 2.05 0.52
C ARG A 71 -3.79 2.68 1.68
N ILE A 72 -3.00 1.90 2.40
CA ILE A 72 -2.20 2.36 3.54
C ILE A 72 -1.20 3.45 3.10
N MET A 73 -0.54 3.27 1.95
CA MET A 73 0.42 4.24 1.42
C MET A 73 -0.24 5.57 1.05
N ILE A 74 -1.38 5.55 0.36
CA ILE A 74 -2.10 6.78 -0.01
C ILE A 74 -2.65 7.48 1.24
N GLU A 75 -3.24 6.74 2.18
CA GLU A 75 -3.73 7.31 3.43
C GLU A 75 -2.59 7.99 4.22
N HIS A 76 -1.42 7.35 4.28
CA HIS A 76 -0.23 7.92 4.92
C HIS A 76 0.25 9.19 4.19
N ALA A 77 0.29 9.18 2.86
CA ALA A 77 0.70 10.33 2.06
C ALA A 77 -0.26 11.52 2.28
N LEU A 78 -1.57 11.30 2.20
CA LEU A 78 -2.59 12.35 2.35
C LEU A 78 -2.65 12.92 3.77
N ALA A 79 -2.27 12.13 4.78
CA ALA A 79 -2.15 12.57 6.16
C ALA A 79 -0.95 13.52 6.39
N ASN A 80 0.03 13.51 5.48
CA ASN A 80 1.15 14.44 5.52
C ASN A 80 0.79 15.74 4.76
N ASP A 81 0.91 16.88 5.44
CA ASP A 81 0.56 18.18 4.85
C ASP A 81 1.56 18.63 3.76
N ASP A 82 2.80 18.12 3.79
CA ASP A 82 3.82 18.41 2.77
C ASP A 82 3.59 17.62 1.48
N PHE A 83 2.68 16.65 1.45
CA PHE A 83 2.34 15.91 0.23
C PHE A 83 1.36 16.74 -0.62
N ILE A 84 1.88 17.64 -1.45
CA ILE A 84 1.08 18.51 -2.34
C ILE A 84 1.48 18.32 -3.80
N ASP A 85 0.65 18.80 -4.74
CA ASP A 85 0.83 18.59 -6.18
C ASP A 85 2.21 19.07 -6.69
N ASP A 86 2.75 20.15 -6.11
CA ASP A 86 4.04 20.76 -6.49
C ASP A 86 5.24 20.24 -5.68
N SER A 87 5.09 19.13 -4.94
CA SER A 87 6.18 18.59 -4.12
C SER A 87 7.29 17.98 -4.99
N ASP A 88 8.52 18.44 -4.82
CA ASP A 88 9.70 17.91 -5.51
C ASP A 88 10.46 16.94 -4.61
N PHE A 89 9.92 15.72 -4.49
CA PHE A 89 10.56 14.67 -3.71
C PHE A 89 11.76 14.07 -4.45
N SER A 90 12.86 13.88 -3.72
CA SER A 90 14.07 13.25 -4.29
C SER A 90 13.77 11.88 -4.93
N GLU A 91 14.39 11.58 -6.07
CA GLU A 91 14.24 10.28 -6.73
C GLU A 91 14.59 9.12 -5.76
N GLY A 92 13.74 8.10 -5.72
CA GLY A 92 13.90 6.96 -4.81
C GLY A 92 13.49 7.22 -3.36
N SER A 93 12.96 8.41 -3.06
CA SER A 93 12.33 8.70 -1.77
C SER A 93 10.92 8.14 -1.66
N LEU A 94 10.45 8.01 -0.41
CA LEU A 94 9.11 7.56 -0.10
C LEU A 94 8.06 8.47 -0.74
N GLY A 95 8.26 9.79 -0.70
CA GLY A 95 7.41 10.79 -1.30
C GLY A 95 7.31 10.62 -2.81
N ALA A 96 8.44 10.43 -3.51
CA ALA A 96 8.43 10.19 -4.96
C ALA A 96 7.69 8.90 -5.33
N THR A 97 7.79 7.87 -4.48
CA THR A 97 7.09 6.59 -4.65
C THR A 97 5.58 6.75 -4.44
N MET A 98 5.17 7.45 -3.38
CA MET A 98 3.77 7.74 -3.08
C MET A 98 3.14 8.67 -4.12
N MET A 99 3.89 9.65 -4.63
CA MET A 99 3.46 10.54 -5.72
C MET A 99 3.20 9.74 -7.00
N SER A 100 4.12 8.85 -7.36
CA SER A 100 3.96 7.96 -8.51
C SER A 100 2.73 7.04 -8.36
N LEU A 101 2.50 6.51 -7.15
CA LEU A 101 1.31 5.71 -6.85
C LEU A 101 0.02 6.55 -6.94
N PHE A 102 0.00 7.75 -6.37
CA PHE A 102 -1.13 8.66 -6.40
C PHE A 102 -1.53 8.98 -7.84
N ASN A 103 -0.58 9.42 -8.67
CA ASN A 103 -0.81 9.76 -10.08
C ASN A 103 -1.35 8.59 -10.91
N ARG A 104 -0.96 7.35 -10.55
CA ARG A 104 -1.48 6.14 -11.19
C ARG A 104 -2.93 5.84 -10.79
N LEU A 105 -3.28 6.05 -9.52
CA LEU A 105 -4.60 5.71 -8.98
C LEU A 105 -5.65 6.81 -9.23
N PHE A 106 -5.22 8.06 -9.22
CA PHE A 106 -6.07 9.24 -9.37
C PHE A 106 -5.55 10.12 -10.52
N PRO A 107 -5.58 9.61 -11.77
CA PRO A 107 -5.11 10.40 -12.90
C PRO A 107 -5.89 11.71 -13.01
N GLU A 108 -5.17 12.80 -13.25
CA GLU A 108 -5.72 14.15 -13.44
C GLU A 108 -6.46 14.75 -12.22
N GLN A 109 -6.38 14.10 -11.05
CA GLN A 109 -6.93 14.65 -9.81
C GLN A 109 -5.86 15.40 -9.01
N LEU A 110 -6.25 16.50 -8.37
CA LEU A 110 -5.37 17.21 -7.46
C LEU A 110 -5.30 16.50 -6.10
N ILE A 111 -4.13 16.49 -5.48
CA ILE A 111 -3.92 15.90 -4.15
C ILE A 111 -4.81 16.59 -3.11
N THR A 112 -4.96 17.91 -3.23
CA THR A 112 -5.83 18.71 -2.36
C THR A 112 -7.30 18.28 -2.41
N ASP A 113 -7.83 17.94 -3.58
CA ASP A 113 -9.21 17.47 -3.76
C ASP A 113 -9.41 16.08 -3.17
N ILE A 114 -8.47 15.16 -3.40
CA ILE A 114 -8.54 13.82 -2.84
C ILE A 114 -8.40 13.85 -1.31
N ARG A 115 -7.50 14.68 -0.78
CA ARG A 115 -7.39 14.91 0.68
C ARG A 115 -8.69 15.48 1.27
N LEU A 116 -9.33 16.43 0.58
CA LEU A 116 -10.61 16.97 1.02
C LEU A 116 -11.68 15.88 1.06
N ARG A 117 -11.75 15.04 0.02
CA ARG A 117 -12.68 13.89 -0.05
C ARG A 117 -12.41 12.89 1.07
N GLN A 118 -11.15 12.55 1.35
CA GLN A 118 -10.77 11.68 2.47
C GLN A 118 -11.31 12.21 3.80
N ARG A 119 -11.20 13.53 4.04
CA ARG A 119 -11.63 14.17 5.29
C ARG A 119 -13.16 14.32 5.39
N GLN A 120 -13.82 14.71 4.30
CA GLN A 120 -15.27 15.00 4.31
C GLN A 120 -16.14 13.78 4.03
N SER A 121 -15.63 12.78 3.33
CA SER A 121 -16.38 11.60 2.87
C SER A 121 -15.48 10.36 2.86
N PRO A 122 -14.97 9.91 4.02
CA PRO A 122 -14.00 8.81 4.10
C PRO A 122 -14.52 7.50 3.51
N ALA A 123 -15.82 7.21 3.63
CA ALA A 123 -16.43 6.03 3.02
C ALA A 123 -16.37 6.08 1.48
N LEU A 124 -16.67 7.23 0.87
CA LEU A 124 -16.58 7.41 -0.57
C LEU A 124 -15.13 7.32 -1.04
N PHE A 125 -14.20 7.98 -0.34
CA PHE A 125 -12.77 7.87 -0.62
C PHE A 125 -12.28 6.41 -0.60
N ALA A 126 -12.68 5.63 0.41
CA ALA A 126 -12.30 4.23 0.50
C ALA A 126 -12.83 3.40 -0.69
N SER A 127 -14.07 3.65 -1.13
CA SER A 127 -14.64 2.99 -2.31
C SER A 127 -13.97 3.43 -3.62
N ASP A 128 -13.68 4.72 -3.78
CA ASP A 128 -12.96 5.25 -4.95
C ASP A 128 -11.56 4.62 -5.06
N LEU A 129 -10.84 4.54 -3.93
CA LEU A 129 -9.52 3.94 -3.88
C LEU A 129 -9.55 2.44 -4.16
N GLN A 130 -10.53 1.72 -3.59
CA GLN A 130 -10.75 0.30 -3.90
C GLN A 130 -11.02 0.07 -5.40
N ALA A 131 -11.82 0.94 -6.03
CA ALA A 131 -12.07 0.88 -7.46
C ALA A 131 -10.80 1.18 -8.28
N ALA A 132 -10.02 2.19 -7.86
CA ALA A 132 -8.79 2.59 -8.55
C ALA A 132 -7.69 1.51 -8.54
N VAL A 133 -7.57 0.75 -7.43
CA VAL A 133 -6.58 -0.34 -7.33
C VAL A 133 -6.99 -1.61 -8.09
N LYS A 134 -8.23 -1.68 -8.61
CA LYS A 134 -8.76 -2.79 -9.42
C LYS A 134 -8.55 -4.15 -8.76
N ILE A 135 -8.85 -4.22 -7.46
CA ILE A 135 -8.76 -5.47 -6.70
C ILE A 135 -9.57 -6.57 -7.40
N PHE A 136 -9.00 -7.77 -7.53
CA PHE A 136 -9.59 -8.93 -8.22
C PHE A 136 -9.70 -8.86 -9.75
N GLU A 137 -9.28 -7.78 -10.41
CA GLU A 137 -9.17 -7.71 -11.89
C GLU A 137 -7.79 -8.21 -12.39
N VAL A 138 -7.25 -9.24 -11.74
CA VAL A 138 -5.96 -9.83 -12.10
C VAL A 138 -6.07 -10.64 -13.39
N SER A 139 -5.46 -10.14 -14.46
CA SER A 139 -5.24 -10.85 -15.73
C SER A 139 -4.14 -11.91 -15.60
#